data_AF-Q7Z0F2-F1
#
_entry.id   AF-Q7Z0F2-F1
#
_cell.length_a   1.000
_cell.length_b   1.000
_cell.length_c   1.000
_cell.angle_alpha   90.00
_cell.angle_beta   90.00
_cell.angle_gamma   90.00
#
_symmetry.space_group_name_H-M   'P 1'
#
loop_
_entity.id
_entity.type
_entity.pdbx_description
1 polymer ?
#
loop_
_entity_poly.entity_id
_entity_poly.type
_entity_poly.pdbx_seq_one_letter_code
_entity_poly.pdbx_strand_id
1 'polypeptide(L)'
;FLGKTRTKDKYRVVYTDRQRAELENEFRSAQYITIRRKSELAMQVGLSERQVKIWFQNRRAKERKVSRKVPGGGNHSSSDIE
;
A
#
# COMPACT_ATOMS: atom_id res chain seq x y z
N PHE A 1 8.05 24.77 -3.48
CA PHE A 1 8.50 23.70 -4.39
C PHE A 1 7.38 22.71 -4.61
N LEU A 2 6.91 22.61 -5.87
CA LEU A 2 5.64 22.00 -6.26
C LEU A 2 5.49 20.52 -5.83
N GLY A 3 4.38 20.23 -5.14
CA GLY A 3 3.85 18.87 -4.99
C GLY A 3 3.43 18.33 -6.35
N LYS A 4 4.23 17.43 -6.92
CA LYS A 4 3.96 16.79 -8.20
C LYS A 4 2.69 15.95 -8.07
N THR A 5 1.61 16.42 -8.69
CA THR A 5 0.35 15.70 -8.84
C THR A 5 0.58 14.38 -9.54
N ARG A 6 -0.09 13.33 -9.04
CA ARG A 6 0.00 11.93 -9.50
C ARG A 6 -0.07 11.86 -11.02
N THR A 7 0.92 11.24 -11.66
CA THR A 7 0.98 11.04 -13.11
C THR A 7 -0.33 10.44 -13.61
N LYS A 8 -1.00 11.15 -14.53
CA LYS A 8 -2.33 10.89 -15.11
C LYS A 8 -2.39 9.63 -15.99
N ASP A 9 -1.28 8.89 -16.13
CA ASP A 9 -1.06 8.01 -17.27
C ASP A 9 -0.51 6.61 -16.92
N LYS A 10 -1.03 5.97 -15.87
CA LYS A 10 -0.85 4.53 -15.70
C LYS A 10 -2.18 3.89 -15.34
N TYR A 11 -2.71 3.12 -16.28
CA TYR A 11 -3.85 2.23 -16.06
C TYR A 11 -3.65 1.49 -14.74
N ARG A 12 -4.65 1.52 -13.87
CA ARG A 12 -4.58 0.84 -12.58
C ARG A 12 -4.66 -0.66 -12.83
N VAL A 13 -3.54 -1.35 -12.70
CA VAL A 13 -3.50 -2.81 -12.73
C VAL A 13 -4.06 -3.32 -11.40
N VAL A 14 -5.11 -4.14 -11.48
CA VAL A 14 -5.67 -4.86 -10.33
C VAL A 14 -4.88 -6.14 -10.14
N TYR A 15 -4.32 -6.34 -8.94
CA TYR A 15 -3.60 -7.57 -8.61
C TYR A 15 -4.58 -8.74 -8.42
N THR A 16 -4.18 -9.91 -8.90
CA THR A 16 -4.93 -11.17 -8.71
C THR A 16 -5.00 -11.55 -7.23
N ASP A 17 -5.92 -12.43 -6.86
CA ASP A 17 -6.06 -12.90 -5.47
C ASP A 17 -4.77 -13.58 -4.98
N ARG A 18 -4.14 -14.40 -5.82
CA ARG A 18 -2.85 -15.04 -5.53
C ARG A 18 -1.76 -14.01 -5.22
N GLN A 19 -1.62 -12.98 -6.07
CA GLN A 19 -0.62 -11.93 -5.85
C GLN A 19 -0.85 -11.18 -4.53
N ARG A 20 -2.12 -10.88 -4.22
CA ARG A 20 -2.48 -10.22 -2.95
C ARG A 20 -2.20 -11.11 -1.74
N ALA A 21 -2.49 -12.40 -1.82
CA ALA A 21 -2.25 -13.35 -0.74
C ALA A 21 -0.76 -13.43 -0.39
N GLU A 22 0.11 -13.56 -1.39
CA GLU A 22 1.57 -13.62 -1.18
C GLU A 22 2.13 -12.32 -0.59
N LEU A 23 1.70 -11.16 -1.12
CA LEU A 23 2.10 -9.85 -0.60
C LEU A 23 1.66 -9.65 0.87
N GLU A 24 0.45 -10.09 1.21
CA GLU A 24 -0.08 -10.01 2.57
C GLU A 24 0.61 -10.98 3.52
N ASN A 25 0.91 -12.19 3.06
CA ASN A 25 1.65 -13.19 3.84
C ASN A 25 3.03 -12.66 4.23
N GLU A 26 3.75 -12.06 3.27
CA GLU A 26 5.05 -11.44 3.55
C GLU A 26 4.90 -10.25 4.51
N PHE A 27 3.88 -9.41 4.34
CA PHE A 27 3.65 -8.26 5.20
C PHE A 27 3.40 -8.63 6.67
N ARG A 28 2.73 -9.76 6.92
CA ARG A 28 2.51 -10.29 8.28
C ARG A 28 3.81 -10.71 8.94
N SER A 29 4.77 -11.22 8.17
CA SER A 29 6.10 -11.57 8.68
C SER A 29 6.97 -10.32 8.90
N ALA A 30 6.96 -9.39 7.95
CA ALA A 30 7.72 -8.15 8.03
C ALA A 30 6.98 -6.97 7.39
N GLN A 31 6.68 -5.93 8.17
CA GLN A 31 6.03 -4.70 7.67
C GLN A 31 6.91 -3.87 6.73
N TYR A 32 8.22 -4.13 6.72
CA TYR A 32 9.22 -3.50 5.85
C TYR A 32 9.98 -4.57 5.07
N ILE A 33 9.92 -4.49 3.74
CA ILE A 33 10.60 -5.44 2.87
C ILE A 33 12.07 -5.05 2.65
N THR A 34 12.97 -6.01 2.81
CA THR A 34 14.41 -5.84 2.52
C THR A 34 14.67 -5.88 1.01
N ILE A 35 15.85 -5.43 0.57
CA ILE A 35 16.21 -5.40 -0.85
C ILE A 35 16.16 -6.82 -1.45
N ARG A 36 16.78 -7.79 -0.77
CA ARG A 36 16.80 -9.19 -1.19
C ARG A 36 15.39 -9.75 -1.31
N ARG A 37 14.59 -9.62 -0.24
CA ARG A 37 13.25 -10.21 -0.22
C ARG A 37 12.31 -9.56 -1.22
N LYS A 38 12.46 -8.27 -1.48
CA LYS A 38 11.73 -7.54 -2.52
C LYS A 38 11.99 -8.11 -3.91
N SER A 39 13.23 -8.47 -4.22
CA SER A 39 13.59 -9.07 -5.50
C SER A 39 12.98 -10.48 -5.64
N GLU A 40 13.12 -11.31 -4.60
CA GLU A 40 12.53 -12.66 -4.56
C GLU A 40 11.00 -12.64 -4.72
N LEU A 41 10.32 -11.79 -3.94
CA LEU A 41 8.87 -11.66 -3.96
C LEU A 41 8.36 -11.14 -5.30
N ALA A 42 9.06 -10.15 -5.89
CA ALA A 42 8.74 -9.60 -7.21
C ALA A 42 8.73 -10.70 -8.29
N MET A 43 9.75 -11.56 -8.31
CA MET A 43 9.81 -12.69 -9.23
C MET A 43 8.68 -13.70 -8.97
N GLN A 44 8.44 -14.04 -7.70
CA GLN A 44 7.44 -15.04 -7.32
C GLN A 44 6.01 -14.63 -7.73
N VAL A 45 5.66 -13.36 -7.59
CA VAL A 45 4.31 -12.84 -7.86
C VAL A 45 4.18 -12.20 -9.26
N GLY A 46 5.26 -12.17 -10.05
CA GLY A 46 5.28 -11.59 -11.39
C GLY A 46 5.05 -10.07 -11.41
N LEU A 47 5.57 -9.36 -10.41
CA LEU A 47 5.47 -7.89 -10.32
C LEU A 47 6.86 -7.26 -10.35
N SER A 48 6.96 -5.99 -10.71
CA SER A 48 8.22 -5.25 -10.58
C SER A 48 8.55 -4.96 -9.11
N GLU A 49 9.83 -4.88 -8.77
CA GLU A 49 10.28 -4.46 -7.42
C GLU A 49 9.68 -3.10 -7.00
N ARG A 50 9.45 -2.21 -7.96
CA ARG A 50 8.80 -0.92 -7.73
C ARG A 50 7.34 -1.09 -7.30
N GLN A 51 6.59 -1.99 -7.95
CA GLN A 51 5.20 -2.30 -7.57
C GLN A 51 5.12 -2.92 -6.18
N VAL A 52 6.03 -3.84 -5.86
CA VAL A 52 6.15 -4.43 -4.51
C VAL A 52 6.44 -3.32 -3.49
N LYS A 53 7.42 -2.46 -3.74
CA LYS A 53 7.74 -1.31 -2.86
C LYS A 53 6.52 -0.42 -2.61
N ILE A 54 5.81 -0.03 -3.66
CA ILE A 54 4.62 0.83 -3.57
C ILE A 54 3.50 0.11 -2.79
N TRP A 55 3.32 -1.19 -3.03
CA TRP A 55 2.31 -1.96 -2.30
C TRP A 55 2.61 -1.98 -0.80
N PHE A 56 3.85 -2.23 -0.38
CA PHE A 56 4.25 -2.18 1.03
C PHE A 56 4.04 -0.80 1.66
N GLN A 57 4.35 0.28 0.93
CA GLN A 57 4.07 1.64 1.38
C GLN A 57 2.58 1.89 1.58
N ASN A 58 1.74 1.48 0.62
CA ASN A 58 0.28 1.59 0.70
C ASN A 58 -0.30 0.71 1.80
N ARG A 59 0.24 -0.49 2.00
CA ARG A 59 -0.22 -1.43 3.02
C ARG A 59 0.02 -0.91 4.44
N ARG A 60 1.19 -0.30 4.71
CA ARG A 60 1.47 0.41 5.98
C ARG A 60 0.58 1.64 6.15
N ALA A 61 0.30 2.38 5.07
CA ALA A 61 -0.62 3.52 5.15
C ALA A 61 -2.05 3.09 5.51
N LYS A 62 -2.52 1.97 4.94
CA LYS A 62 -3.81 1.36 5.28
C LYS A 62 -3.84 0.91 6.74
N GLU A 63 -2.80 0.24 7.21
CA GLU A 63 -2.67 -0.18 8.61
C GLU A 63 -2.76 1.01 9.58
N ARG A 64 -1.98 2.08 9.36
CA ARG A 64 -2.08 3.30 10.18
C ARG A 64 -3.48 3.91 10.16
N LYS A 65 -4.18 3.87 9.01
CA LYS A 65 -5.56 4.37 8.91
C LYS A 65 -6.55 3.50 9.68
N VAL A 66 -6.32 2.18 9.73
CA VAL A 66 -7.15 1.23 10.49
C VAL A 66 -6.85 1.34 11.99
N SER A 67 -5.59 1.47 12.41
CA SER A 67 -5.22 1.68 13.82
C SER A 67 -5.78 2.98 14.39
N ARG A 68 -5.98 4.02 13.58
CA ARG A 68 -6.68 5.26 13.97
C ARG A 68 -8.21 5.10 14.08
N LYS A 69 -8.76 3.93 13.71
CA LYS A 69 -10.20 3.65 13.66
C LYS A 69 -10.64 2.65 14.74
N VAL A 70 -9.80 2.40 15.75
CA VAL A 70 -10.20 1.72 16.99
C VAL A 70 -11.27 2.58 17.69
N PRO A 71 -12.36 1.98 18.22
CA PRO A 71 -13.63 2.67 18.42
C PRO A 71 -13.61 3.46 19.73
N GLY A 72 -13.25 4.73 19.64
CA GLY A 72 -13.26 5.63 20.79
C GLY A 72 -12.62 6.97 20.45
N GLY A 73 -13.33 7.81 19.69
CA GLY A 73 -12.89 9.19 19.44
C GLY A 73 -13.16 9.63 18.01
N GLY A 74 -14.10 10.56 17.85
CA GLY A 74 -14.61 11.05 16.58
C GLY A 74 -13.60 11.83 15.74
N ASN A 75 -13.92 11.96 14.45
CA ASN A 75 -14.53 13.19 13.96
C ASN A 75 -14.79 13.06 12.45
N HIS A 76 -16.07 13.04 12.11
CA HIS A 76 -16.54 13.64 10.87
C HIS A 76 -16.20 15.13 10.95
N SER A 77 -15.38 15.62 10.04
CA SER A 77 -15.29 17.05 9.74
C SER A 77 -15.01 17.18 8.24
N SER A 78 -16.02 16.88 7.42
CA SER A 78 -16.23 17.63 6.19
C SER A 78 -16.99 18.87 6.64
N SER A 79 -16.25 19.90 7.03
CA SER A 79 -16.78 21.25 7.14
C SER A 79 -16.81 21.81 5.72
N ASP A 80 -17.93 21.63 5.06
CA ASP A 80 -18.28 22.40 3.86
C ASP A 80 -19.44 23.33 4.24
N ILE A 81 -19.32 24.58 3.77
CA ILE A 81 -20.31 25.67 3.68
C ILE A 81 -20.37 26.64 4.88
N GLU A 82 -19.48 27.64 4.87
CA GLU A 82 -19.81 29.03 4.48
C GLU A 82 -18.58 29.71 3.83
#